data_AF-A0AAD1Y3B6-F1
#
_entry.id   AF-A0AAD1Y3B6-F1
#
_cell.length_a   1.000
_cell.length_b   1.000
_cell.length_c   1.000
_cell.angle_alpha   90.00
_cell.angle_beta   90.00
_cell.angle_gamma   90.00
#
_symmetry.space_group_name_H-M   'P 1'
#
loop_
_entity.id
_entity.type
_entity.pdbx_description
1 polymer ?
#
loop_
_entity_poly.entity_id
_entity_poly.type
_entity_poly.pdbx_seq_one_letter_code
_entity_poly.pdbx_strand_id
1 'polypeptide(L)'
;MEFSIPNNVKAGLHRDYTFNRKLCYQAYDTLNECISKQDNKNKYRCPDELYAYDQFCPSSFQSMVKVNRYRNDLERAFYDQEALDQINKEKNGAL
;
A
#
# COMPACT_ATOMS: atom_id res chain seq x y z
N MET A 1 25.08 -2.78 33.76
CA MET A 1 24.29 -3.94 33.29
C MET A 1 24.18 -3.83 31.78
N GLU A 2 25.13 -4.42 31.07
CA GLU A 2 25.13 -4.46 29.61
C GLU A 2 24.32 -5.70 29.17
N PHE A 3 23.20 -5.47 28.50
CA PHE A 3 22.42 -6.54 27.89
C PHE A 3 23.10 -6.96 26.58
N SER A 4 23.80 -8.08 26.62
CA SER A 4 24.25 -8.79 25.43
C SER A 4 23.05 -9.46 24.76
N ILE A 5 22.68 -9.01 23.55
CA ILE A 5 21.66 -9.64 22.72
C ILE A 5 22.37 -10.62 21.76
N PRO A 6 21.94 -11.90 21.68
CA PRO A 6 22.61 -12.93 20.89
C PRO A 6 22.56 -12.67 19.37
N ASN A 7 23.71 -12.89 18.74
CA ASN A 7 24.00 -12.81 17.30
C ASN A 7 23.26 -13.86 16.46
N ASN A 8 21.91 -13.87 16.41
CA ASN A 8 21.21 -14.76 15.47
C ASN A 8 19.84 -14.29 14.98
N VAL A 9 19.67 -12.99 14.80
CA VAL A 9 18.66 -12.47 13.87
C VAL A 9 19.44 -11.77 12.79
N LYS A 10 19.73 -12.47 11.69
CA LYS A 10 20.23 -11.83 10.48
C LYS A 10 19.18 -10.82 10.03
N ALA A 11 19.37 -9.59 10.49
CA ALA A 11 18.79 -8.41 9.95
C ALA A 11 19.01 -8.44 8.43
N GLY A 12 17.95 -8.78 7.69
CA GLY A 12 17.83 -8.41 6.27
C GLY A 12 17.55 -6.92 6.11
N LEU A 13 18.10 -6.09 7.01
CA LEU A 13 17.75 -4.70 7.23
C LEU A 13 18.93 -3.83 6.82
N HIS A 14 19.26 -3.85 5.53
CA HIS A 14 19.90 -2.79 4.76
C HIS A 14 20.38 -3.41 3.44
N ARG A 15 19.46 -3.53 2.49
CA ARG A 15 19.83 -3.29 1.11
C ARG A 15 19.11 -2.00 0.74
N ASP A 16 19.88 -0.94 0.61
CA ASP A 16 19.44 0.28 -0.06
C ASP A 16 19.05 -0.13 -1.49
N TYR A 17 17.78 -0.51 -1.66
CA TYR A 17 17.23 -0.73 -2.98
C TYR A 17 17.17 0.65 -3.63
N THR A 18 18.22 0.99 -4.37
CA THR A 18 18.19 2.02 -5.41
C THR A 18 17.32 1.51 -6.56
N PHE A 19 16.06 1.15 -6.28
CA PHE A 19 15.06 1.01 -7.32
C PHE A 19 14.56 2.40 -7.67
N ASN A 20 14.27 2.62 -8.94
CA ASN A 20 13.72 3.88 -9.38
C ASN A 20 12.28 4.00 -8.85
N ARG A 21 12.12 4.66 -7.69
CA ARG A 21 10.83 4.89 -7.05
C ARG A 21 9.80 5.43 -8.03
N LYS A 22 10.20 6.40 -8.87
CA LYS A 22 9.31 6.99 -9.86
C LYS A 22 8.77 5.94 -10.83
N LEU A 23 9.64 5.08 -11.40
CA LEU A 23 9.21 4.02 -12.31
C LEU A 23 8.31 2.99 -11.62
N CYS A 24 8.61 2.63 -10.37
CA CYS A 24 7.77 1.71 -9.62
C CYS A 24 6.38 2.30 -9.35
N TYR A 25 6.29 3.56 -8.91
CA TYR A 25 5.00 4.21 -8.70
C TYR A 25 4.22 4.34 -10.02
N GLN A 26 4.88 4.67 -11.13
CA GLN A 26 4.23 4.71 -12.44
C GLN A 26 3.68 3.33 -12.84
N ALA A 27 4.49 2.27 -12.72
CA ALA A 27 4.05 0.90 -13.03
C ALA A 27 2.89 0.46 -12.11
N TYR A 28 2.94 0.83 -10.83
CA TYR A 28 1.87 0.60 -9.87
C TYR A 28 0.56 1.31 -10.28
N ASP A 29 0.64 2.58 -10.65
CA ASP A 29 -0.53 3.37 -11.05
C ASP A 29 -1.14 2.82 -12.34
N THR A 30 -0.31 2.51 -13.35
CA THR A 30 -0.77 1.91 -14.61
C THR A 30 -1.42 0.54 -14.37
N LEU A 31 -0.86 -0.31 -13.51
CA LEU A 31 -1.48 -1.58 -13.14
C LEU A 31 -2.84 -1.38 -12.46
N ASN A 32 -2.97 -0.42 -11.54
CA ASN A 32 -4.25 -0.16 -10.89
C ASN A 32 -5.28 0.46 -11.83
N GLU A 33 -4.85 1.26 -12.79
CA GLU A 33 -5.72 1.80 -13.84
C GLU A 33 -6.25 0.69 -14.74
N CYS A 34 -5.40 -0.28 -15.11
CA CYS A 34 -5.87 -1.43 -15.86
C CYS A 34 -6.85 -2.28 -15.01
N ILE A 35 -6.51 -2.56 -13.74
CA ILE A 35 -7.35 -3.32 -12.81
C ILE A 35 -8.71 -2.65 -12.59
N SER A 36 -8.77 -1.32 -12.48
CA SER A 36 -10.01 -0.60 -12.20
C SER A 36 -11.00 -0.66 -13.35
N LYS A 37 -10.52 -0.84 -14.58
CA LYS A 37 -11.34 -1.07 -15.78
C LYS A 37 -11.87 -2.49 -15.89
N GLN A 38 -11.37 -3.44 -15.09
CA GLN A 38 -11.83 -4.83 -15.09
C GLN A 38 -13.00 -5.01 -14.12
N ASP A 39 -14.08 -5.68 -14.56
CA ASP A 39 -15.28 -5.93 -13.73
C ASP A 39 -14.96 -6.62 -12.40
N ASN A 40 -14.01 -7.57 -12.41
CA ASN A 40 -13.63 -8.36 -11.23
C ASN A 40 -12.37 -7.85 -10.53
N LYS A 41 -11.82 -6.69 -10.93
CA LYS A 41 -10.55 -6.15 -10.41
C LYS A 41 -9.40 -7.18 -10.42
N ASN A 42 -9.40 -8.07 -11.42
CA ASN A 42 -8.44 -9.16 -11.50
C ASN A 42 -7.15 -8.68 -12.19
N LYS A 43 -6.07 -8.55 -11.42
CA LYS A 43 -4.75 -8.15 -11.92
C LYS A 43 -4.16 -9.06 -12.99
N TYR A 44 -4.55 -10.34 -13.04
CA TYR A 44 -4.06 -11.28 -14.05
C TYR A 44 -4.65 -11.02 -15.45
N ARG A 45 -5.63 -10.11 -15.58
CA ARG A 45 -6.12 -9.61 -16.87
C ARG A 45 -5.27 -8.46 -17.43
N CYS A 46 -4.30 -7.99 -16.66
CA CYS A 46 -3.37 -6.91 -17.01
C CYS A 46 -1.92 -7.45 -17.00
N PRO A 47 -1.58 -8.42 -17.87
CA PRO A 47 -0.31 -9.15 -17.78
C PRO A 47 0.90 -8.24 -18.01
N ASP A 48 0.81 -7.28 -18.92
CA ASP A 48 1.93 -6.39 -19.28
C ASP A 48 2.21 -5.40 -18.15
N GLU A 49 1.16 -4.80 -17.58
CA GLU A 49 1.27 -3.89 -16.44
C GLU A 49 1.72 -4.63 -15.19
N LEU A 50 1.25 -5.86 -15.00
CA LEU A 50 1.66 -6.71 -13.88
C LEU A 50 3.14 -7.09 -13.99
N TYR A 51 3.61 -7.38 -15.21
CA TYR A 51 5.02 -7.65 -15.47
C TYR A 51 5.88 -6.41 -15.19
N ALA A 52 5.47 -5.23 -15.69
CA ALA A 52 6.19 -3.98 -15.43
C ALA A 52 6.26 -3.68 -13.92
N TYR A 53 5.15 -3.89 -13.20
CA TYR A 53 5.12 -3.71 -11.75
C TYR A 53 6.10 -4.65 -11.03
N ASP A 54 6.16 -5.92 -11.42
CA ASP A 54 7.07 -6.90 -10.80
C ASP A 54 8.55 -6.61 -11.11
N GLN A 55 8.85 -6.12 -12.31
CA GLN A 55 10.20 -5.73 -12.72
C GLN A 55 10.71 -4.47 -12.00
N PHE A 56 9.87 -3.45 -11.86
CA PHE A 56 10.30 -2.15 -11.33
C PHE A 56 10.12 -2.01 -9.81
N CYS A 57 9.23 -2.79 -9.19
CA CYS A 57 8.92 -2.66 -7.76
C CYS A 57 9.48 -3.83 -6.93
N PRO A 58 10.32 -3.56 -5.92
CA PRO A 58 10.85 -4.61 -5.05
C PRO A 58 9.74 -5.23 -4.18
N SER A 59 9.95 -6.49 -3.77
CA SER A 59 9.01 -7.24 -2.94
C SER A 59 8.66 -6.56 -1.60
N SER A 60 9.57 -5.76 -1.05
CA SER A 60 9.33 -4.94 0.14
C SER A 60 8.28 -3.85 -0.11
N PHE A 61 8.33 -3.19 -1.27
CA PHE A 61 7.33 -2.21 -1.70
C PHE A 61 5.98 -2.89 -1.93
N GLN A 62 5.96 -4.03 -2.63
CA GLN A 62 4.73 -4.79 -2.87
C GLN A 62 4.05 -5.20 -1.54
N SER A 63 4.84 -5.62 -0.55
CA SER A 63 4.35 -5.97 0.78
C SER A 63 3.77 -4.77 1.53
N MET A 64 4.46 -3.63 1.50
CA MET A 64 3.99 -2.38 2.10
C MET A 64 2.66 -1.92 1.48
N VAL A 65 2.54 -1.95 0.15
CA VAL A 65 1.32 -1.57 -0.56
C VAL A 65 0.15 -2.47 -0.18
N LYS A 66 0.37 -3.78 -0.08
CA LYS A 66 -0.66 -4.73 0.35
C LYS A 66 -1.18 -4.41 1.76
N VAL A 67 -0.27 -4.10 2.70
CA VAL A 67 -0.64 -3.70 4.06
C VAL A 67 -1.40 -2.39 4.06
N ASN A 68 -0.94 -1.38 3.33
CA ASN A 68 -1.61 -0.08 3.24
C ASN A 68 -3.01 -0.21 2.64
N ARG A 69 -3.17 -1.03 1.59
CA ARG A 69 -4.49 -1.30 1.01
C ARG A 69 -5.43 -1.94 2.02
N TYR A 70 -4.97 -2.97 2.73
CA TYR A 70 -5.77 -3.61 3.78
C TYR A 70 -6.17 -2.63 4.88
N ARG A 71 -5.26 -1.78 5.33
CA ARG A 71 -5.55 -0.73 6.32
C ARG A 71 -6.57 0.28 5.79
N ASN A 72 -6.43 0.75 4.55
CA ASN A 72 -7.38 1.66 3.94
C ASN A 72 -8.77 1.01 3.76
N ASP A 73 -8.82 -0.27 3.41
CA ASP A 73 -10.07 -1.02 3.28
C ASP A 73 -10.75 -1.18 4.65
N LEU A 74 -9.98 -1.44 5.72
CA LEU A 74 -10.48 -1.45 7.09
C LEU A 74 -10.98 -0.06 7.52
N GLU A 75 -10.17 0.98 7.35
CA GLU A 75 -10.55 2.36 7.72
C GLU A 75 -11.83 2.79 7.00
N ARG A 76 -11.98 2.46 5.71
CA ARG A 76 -13.23 2.69 4.95
C ARG A 76 -14.42 1.92 5.50
N ALA A 77 -14.20 0.72 6.04
CA ALA A 77 -15.26 -0.07 6.66
C ALA A 77 -15.65 0.46 8.06
N PHE A 78 -14.72 1.09 8.78
CA PHE A 78 -14.96 1.64 10.12
C PHE A 78 -15.54 3.06 10.10
N TYR A 79 -15.11 3.91 9.18
CA TYR A 79 -15.65 5.26 9.01
C TYR A 79 -16.76 5.24 7.96
N ASP A 80 -17.95 4.83 8.39
CA ASP A 80 -19.15 5.00 7.57
C ASP A 80 -19.45 6.50 7.38
N GLN A 81 -20.06 6.86 6.27
CA GLN A 81 -20.28 8.26 5.89
C GLN A 81 -21.10 9.03 6.96
N GLU A 82 -21.97 8.30 7.66
CA GLU A 82 -22.74 8.77 8.82
C GLU A 82 -21.84 9.20 9.99
N ALA A 83 -20.77 8.46 10.30
CA ALA A 83 -19.83 8.81 11.36
C ALA A 83 -19.02 10.08 11.01
N LEU A 84 -18.66 10.25 9.74
CA LEU A 84 -18.00 11.45 9.24
C LEU A 84 -18.93 12.67 9.27
N ASP A 85 -20.20 12.49 8.92
CA ASP A 85 -21.21 13.55 8.98
C ASP A 85 -21.50 14.00 10.42
N GLN A 86 -21.45 13.08 11.37
CA GLN A 86 -21.63 13.39 12.79
C GLN A 86 -20.45 14.19 13.35
N ILE A 87 -19.21 13.81 13.01
CA ILE A 87 -18.00 14.57 13.36
C ILE A 87 -18.01 15.97 12.72
N ASN A 88 -18.46 16.08 11.47
CA ASN A 88 -18.57 17.37 10.77
C ASN A 88 -19.66 18.26 11.37
N LYS A 89 -20.79 17.70 11.83
CA LYS A 89 -21.82 18.44 12.57
C LYS A 89 -21.33 18.93 13.93
N GLU A 90 -20.59 18.10 14.66
CA GLU A 90 -20.01 18.49 15.95
C GLU A 90 -18.97 19.62 15.81
N LYS A 91 -18.16 19.59 14.74
CA LYS A 91 -17.16 20.64 14.48
C LYS A 91 -17.75 21.94 13.93
N ASN A 92 -18.83 21.88 13.13
CA ASN A 92 -19.43 23.07 12.51
C ASN A 92 -20.64 23.64 13.27
N GLY A 93 -21.15 22.93 14.28
CA GLY A 93 -22.30 23.35 15.10
C GLY A 93 -21.92 23.96 16.46
N ALA A 94 -20.62 24.09 16.77
CA ALA A 94 -20.13 24.74 17.99
C ALA A 94 -19.82 26.23 17.74
N LEU A 95 -20.86 27.03 17.53
CA LEU A 95 -20.83 28.50 17.58
C LEU A 95 -22.13 29.01 18.20
#